data_AF-A0A9E5Z9J7-F1
#
_entry.id   AF-A0A9E5Z9J7-F1
#
_cell.length_a   1.000
_cell.length_b   1.000
_cell.length_c   1.000
_cell.angle_alpha   90.00
_cell.angle_beta   90.00
_cell.angle_gamma   90.00
#
_symmetry.space_group_name_H-M   'P 1'
#
loop_
_entity.id
_entity.type
_entity.pdbx_description
1 polymer ?
#
loop_
_entity_poly.entity_id
_entity_poly.type
_entity_poly.pdbx_seq_one_letter_code
_entity_poly.pdbx_strand_id
1 'polypeptide(L)'
;MARRRYRPRVRPRPYRTLIRVVNSSTDTDQQTILTPRPGHRIRFIRTKLLQDAAEGRLFWELYFGNAPNIISGPSKGIDILAVPDSGTTATRVFLKGQGPRGKPNEVISGRWRGFAPLTPHKIIIEYREES
;
A
#
# COMPACT_ATOMS: atom_id res chain seq x y z
N MET A 1 -31.65 -41.86 6.50
CA MET A 1 -30.30 -41.83 5.89
C MET A 1 -29.77 -40.39 5.91
N ALA A 2 -28.73 -40.08 6.69
CA ALA A 2 -28.18 -38.72 6.77
C ALA A 2 -26.96 -38.58 5.84
N ARG A 3 -27.06 -37.70 4.84
CA ARG A 3 -25.99 -37.45 3.85
C ARG A 3 -24.91 -36.57 4.48
N ARG A 4 -23.79 -37.17 4.91
CA ARG A 4 -22.61 -36.47 5.44
C ARG A 4 -22.00 -35.61 4.32
N ARG A 5 -22.19 -34.29 4.36
CA ARG A 5 -21.58 -33.35 3.42
C ARG A 5 -20.06 -33.33 3.65
N TYR A 6 -19.31 -33.95 2.75
CA TYR A 6 -17.86 -33.81 2.68
C TYR A 6 -17.53 -32.38 2.26
N ARG A 7 -17.03 -31.56 3.20
CA ARG A 7 -16.38 -30.28 2.86
C ARG A 7 -14.90 -30.57 2.64
N PRO A 8 -14.35 -30.41 1.44
CA PRO A 8 -12.91 -30.50 1.27
C PRO A 8 -12.26 -29.45 2.17
N ARG A 9 -11.37 -29.89 3.07
CA ARG A 9 -10.49 -29.00 3.81
C ARG A 9 -9.50 -28.42 2.81
N VAL A 10 -9.87 -27.33 2.14
CA VAL A 10 -8.93 -26.52 1.37
C VAL A 10 -7.93 -25.96 2.38
N ARG A 11 -6.74 -26.57 2.45
CA ARG A 11 -5.65 -26.01 3.24
C ARG A 11 -5.35 -24.62 2.66
N PRO A 12 -5.37 -23.55 3.48
CA PRO A 12 -4.92 -22.25 3.03
C PRO A 12 -3.50 -22.40 2.47
N ARG A 13 -3.28 -21.99 1.22
CA ARG A 13 -1.92 -21.92 0.68
C ARG A 13 -1.11 -21.00 1.60
N PRO A 14 0.15 -21.32 1.91
CA PRO A 14 1.02 -20.39 2.60
C PRO A 14 1.19 -19.15 1.72
N TYR A 15 0.49 -18.07 2.05
CA TYR A 15 0.62 -16.81 1.35
C TYR A 15 1.98 -16.20 1.70
N ARG A 16 2.85 -16.05 0.70
CA ARG A 16 4.15 -15.39 0.85
C ARG A 16 3.95 -13.88 0.97
N THR A 17 4.42 -13.30 2.06
CA THR A 17 4.54 -11.85 2.20
C THR A 17 5.68 -11.37 1.31
N LEU A 18 5.44 -10.30 0.56
CA LEU A 18 6.39 -9.65 -0.34
C LEU A 18 6.68 -8.23 0.16
N ILE A 19 7.85 -7.71 -0.20
CA ILE A 19 8.32 -6.39 0.19
C ILE A 19 8.73 -5.63 -1.06
N ARG A 20 8.28 -4.39 -1.19
CA ARG A 20 8.71 -3.43 -2.20
C ARG A 20 9.31 -2.23 -1.50
N VAL A 21 10.50 -1.82 -1.95
CA VAL A 21 11.17 -0.61 -1.48
C VAL A 21 11.33 0.33 -2.67
N VAL A 22 10.95 1.59 -2.50
CA VAL A 22 11.11 2.65 -3.51
C VAL A 22 11.53 3.95 -2.83
N ASN A 23 12.17 4.84 -3.59
CA ASN A 23 12.30 6.23 -3.18
C ASN A 23 11.03 6.99 -3.55
N SER A 24 10.59 7.90 -2.69
CA SER A 24 9.49 8.81 -3.00
C SER A 24 9.93 9.85 -4.01
N SER A 25 8.99 10.29 -4.85
CA SER A 25 9.13 11.52 -5.62
C SER A 25 9.34 12.74 -4.69
N THR A 26 10.00 13.77 -5.20
CA THR A 26 10.04 15.13 -4.62
C THR A 26 9.03 16.05 -5.30
N ASP A 27 8.02 15.46 -5.96
CA ASP A 27 6.86 16.14 -6.55
C ASP A 27 5.57 15.59 -5.93
N THR A 28 4.51 16.38 -5.97
CA THR A 28 3.15 16.03 -5.60
C THR A 28 2.44 15.17 -6.65
N ASP A 29 3.03 14.97 -7.82
CA ASP A 29 2.47 14.10 -8.85
C ASP A 29 2.33 12.64 -8.41
N GLN A 30 1.38 11.96 -9.04
CA GLN A 30 1.14 10.54 -8.82
C GLN A 30 2.33 9.71 -9.29
N GLN A 31 2.78 8.80 -8.43
CA GLN A 31 3.78 7.79 -8.78
C GLN A 31 3.23 6.38 -8.59
N THR A 32 3.50 5.51 -9.57
CA THR A 32 3.21 4.08 -9.48
C THR A 32 4.28 3.40 -8.65
N ILE A 33 3.90 2.84 -7.50
CA ILE A 33 4.83 2.24 -6.53
C ILE A 33 5.05 0.76 -6.82
N LEU A 34 3.97 0.07 -7.14
CA LEU A 34 3.94 -1.38 -7.23
C LEU A 34 2.93 -1.84 -8.28
N THR A 35 3.41 -2.62 -9.24
CA THR A 35 2.58 -3.32 -10.22
C THR A 35 2.50 -4.79 -9.82
N PRO A 36 1.29 -5.39 -9.69
CA PRO A 36 1.17 -6.81 -9.38
C PRO A 36 1.60 -7.68 -10.56
N ARG A 37 1.89 -8.96 -10.28
CA ARG A 37 1.94 -9.97 -11.33
C ARG A 37 0.62 -10.02 -12.12
N PRO A 38 0.66 -10.29 -13.43
CA PRO A 38 -0.55 -10.44 -14.24
C PRO A 38 -1.55 -11.42 -13.62
N GLY A 39 -2.82 -11.04 -13.63
CA GLY A 39 -3.94 -11.77 -13.03
C GLY A 39 -4.04 -11.69 -11.51
N HIS A 40 -3.03 -11.16 -10.81
CA HIS A 40 -3.03 -11.11 -9.35
C HIS A 40 -3.60 -9.80 -8.84
N ARG A 41 -4.15 -9.84 -7.63
CA ARG A 41 -4.58 -8.66 -6.87
C ARG A 41 -3.66 -8.45 -5.67
N ILE A 42 -3.45 -7.19 -5.30
CA ILE A 42 -2.63 -6.83 -4.15
C ILE A 42 -3.50 -6.78 -2.90
N ARG A 43 -3.07 -7.50 -1.86
CA ARG A 43 -3.51 -7.28 -0.48
C ARG A 43 -2.42 -6.49 0.23
N PHE A 44 -2.72 -5.24 0.56
CA PHE A 44 -1.81 -4.38 1.31
C PHE A 44 -1.70 -4.86 2.76
N ILE A 45 -0.51 -4.80 3.36
CA ILE A 45 -0.30 -5.18 4.77
C ILE A 45 0.23 -4.00 5.57
N ARG A 46 1.30 -3.36 5.07
CA ARG A 46 1.97 -2.29 5.78
C ARG A 46 2.62 -1.32 4.81
N THR A 47 2.64 -0.04 5.19
CA THR A 47 3.61 0.92 4.68
C THR A 47 4.50 1.39 5.84
N LYS A 48 5.78 1.54 5.56
CA LYS A 48 6.73 2.27 6.39
C LYS A 48 7.42 3.30 5.50
N LEU A 49 7.37 4.55 5.93
CA LEU A 49 8.11 5.64 5.32
C LEU A 49 9.29 5.98 6.24
N LEU A 50 10.49 6.08 5.68
CA LEU A 50 11.71 6.50 6.36
C LEU A 50 12.12 7.87 5.84
N GLN A 51 12.37 8.79 6.77
CA GLN A 51 12.92 10.11 6.46
C GLN A 51 14.31 10.24 7.08
N ASP A 52 15.25 10.77 6.30
CA ASP A 52 16.63 11.00 6.72
C ASP A 52 16.82 12.41 7.31
N ALA A 53 15.91 13.35 6.98
CA ALA A 53 15.88 14.70 7.51
C ALA A 53 14.43 15.12 7.83
N ALA A 54 14.30 16.04 8.79
CA ALA A 54 13.03 16.70 9.13
C ALA A 54 12.71 17.78 8.08
N GLU A 55 11.53 17.71 7.48
CA GLU A 55 11.11 18.61 6.39
C GLU A 55 9.72 19.23 6.61
N GLY A 56 9.29 19.31 7.87
CA GLY A 56 7.94 19.72 8.21
C GLY A 56 6.96 18.55 8.23
N ARG A 57 5.69 18.89 8.49
CA ARG A 57 4.59 17.92 8.50
C ARG A 57 4.18 17.58 7.06
N LEU A 58 4.48 16.37 6.63
CA LEU A 58 4.12 15.86 5.30
C LEU A 58 2.99 14.83 5.38
N PHE A 59 2.29 14.65 4.25
CA PHE A 59 1.22 13.67 4.12
C PHE A 59 1.42 12.85 2.87
N TRP A 60 1.53 11.53 3.06
CA TRP A 60 1.72 10.57 1.98
C TRP A 60 0.41 9.82 1.70
N GLU A 61 -0.14 9.99 0.49
CA GLU A 61 -1.33 9.25 0.05
C GLU A 61 -0.94 7.91 -0.56
N LEU A 62 -1.69 6.87 -0.22
CA LEU A 62 -1.63 5.57 -0.87
C LEU A 62 -3.02 5.17 -1.36
N TYR A 63 -3.08 4.68 -2.59
CA TYR A 63 -4.32 4.23 -3.20
C TYR A 63 -4.06 3.21 -4.31
N PHE A 64 -5.12 2.48 -4.67
CA PHE A 64 -5.11 1.54 -5.78
C PHE A 64 -5.38 2.22 -7.13
N GLY A 65 -4.75 1.72 -8.19
CA GLY A 65 -4.93 2.21 -9.56
C GLY A 65 -4.17 3.50 -9.87
N ASN A 66 -4.54 4.15 -10.97
CA ASN A 66 -3.81 5.29 -11.55
C ASN A 66 -4.59 6.61 -11.41
N ALA A 67 -5.44 6.72 -10.39
CA ALA A 67 -6.16 7.96 -10.13
C ALA A 67 -5.18 9.10 -9.80
N PRO A 68 -5.47 10.37 -10.14
CA PRO A 68 -4.60 11.49 -9.82
C PRO A 68 -4.34 11.70 -8.32
N ASN A 69 -5.34 11.38 -7.48
CA ASN A 69 -5.28 11.49 -6.02
C ASN A 69 -6.45 10.74 -5.37
N ILE A 70 -6.40 10.60 -4.04
CA ILE A 70 -7.44 9.89 -3.27
C ILE A 70 -8.80 10.59 -3.29
N ILE A 71 -8.85 11.92 -3.49
CA ILE A 71 -10.11 12.70 -3.51
C ILE A 71 -10.91 12.40 -4.78
N SER A 72 -10.23 12.30 -5.92
CA SER A 72 -10.84 11.96 -7.22
C SER A 72 -11.28 10.49 -7.31
N GLY A 73 -10.69 9.61 -6.49
CA GLY A 73 -10.98 8.18 -6.45
C GLY A 73 -11.13 7.65 -5.03
N PRO A 74 -12.11 8.10 -4.24
CA PRO A 74 -12.19 7.81 -2.81
C PRO A 74 -12.36 6.32 -2.50
N SER A 75 -13.01 5.58 -3.39
CA SER A 75 -13.16 4.12 -3.29
C SER A 75 -11.85 3.33 -3.49
N LYS A 76 -10.77 4.02 -3.87
CA LYS A 76 -9.43 3.44 -4.10
C LYS A 76 -8.45 3.72 -2.97
N GLY A 77 -8.83 4.54 -2.00
CA GLY A 77 -7.98 4.90 -0.87
C GLY A 77 -7.50 3.70 -0.07
N ILE A 78 -6.20 3.67 0.22
CA ILE A 78 -5.60 2.72 1.17
C ILE A 78 -5.40 3.45 2.51
N ASP A 79 -4.67 4.57 2.49
CA ASP A 79 -4.38 5.39 3.68
C ASP A 79 -3.86 6.78 3.28
N ILE A 80 -3.90 7.71 4.24
CA ILE A 80 -3.15 8.97 4.19
C ILE A 80 -2.25 8.97 5.42
N LEU A 81 -0.96 8.70 5.20
CA LEU A 81 0.02 8.60 6.25
C LEU A 81 0.54 9.99 6.61
N ALA A 82 0.30 10.43 7.84
CA ALA A 82 0.95 11.61 8.38
C ALA A 82 2.41 11.27 8.72
N VAL A 83 3.34 11.96 8.08
CA VAL A 83 4.76 11.89 8.39
C VAL A 83 5.06 12.97 9.43
N PRO A 84 5.56 12.59 10.61
CA PRO A 84 5.85 13.57 11.66
C PRO A 84 7.04 14.44 11.23
N ASP A 85 7.03 15.70 11.64
CA ASP A 85 8.13 16.63 11.40
C ASP A 85 9.44 16.13 12.04
N SER A 86 9.34 15.54 13.24
CA SER A 86 10.46 14.92 13.94
C SER A 86 10.36 13.39 13.99
N GLY A 87 11.52 12.73 14.01
CA GLY A 87 11.65 11.27 14.01
C GLY A 87 12.06 10.72 12.65
N THR A 88 12.37 9.43 12.59
CA THR A 88 12.95 8.83 11.37
C THR A 88 11.94 8.01 10.58
N THR A 89 10.75 7.73 11.13
CA THR A 89 9.81 6.81 10.48
C THR A 89 8.34 7.13 10.74
N ALA A 90 7.50 6.94 9.71
CA ALA A 90 6.04 6.85 9.82
C ALA A 90 5.57 5.46 9.35
N THR A 91 4.63 4.83 10.05
CA THR A 91 4.18 3.46 9.72
C THR A 91 2.66 3.33 9.83
N ARG A 92 2.06 2.62 8.87
CA ARG A 92 0.70 2.06 8.98
C ARG A 92 0.77 0.55 8.81
N VAL A 93 0.14 -0.19 9.72
CA VAL A 93 0.02 -1.66 9.65
C VAL A 93 -1.45 -2.04 9.71
N PHE A 94 -1.85 -3.00 8.87
CA PHE A 94 -3.14 -3.66 8.92
C PHE A 94 -2.98 -5.06 9.51
N LEU A 95 -3.96 -5.47 10.32
CA LEU A 95 -4.00 -6.84 10.84
C LEU A 95 -4.12 -7.86 9.70
N LYS A 96 -3.68 -9.09 9.98
CA LYS A 96 -3.69 -10.18 9.01
C LYS A 96 -5.08 -10.39 8.43
N GLY A 97 -5.21 -10.22 7.11
CA GLY A 97 -6.46 -10.39 6.37
C GLY A 97 -7.40 -9.19 6.37
N GLN A 98 -7.11 -8.15 7.15
CA GLN A 98 -7.90 -6.91 7.23
C GLN A 98 -7.38 -5.80 6.32
N GLY A 99 -6.19 -5.97 5.74
CA GLY A 99 -5.62 -5.01 4.81
C GLY A 99 -6.50 -4.77 3.58
N PRO A 100 -6.54 -3.53 3.06
CA PRO A 100 -7.22 -3.20 1.81
C PRO A 100 -6.75 -4.10 0.67
N ARG A 101 -7.68 -4.41 -0.23
CA ARG A 101 -7.44 -5.33 -1.34
C ARG A 101 -7.86 -4.68 -2.65
N GLY A 102 -6.92 -4.62 -3.59
CA GLY A 102 -7.16 -4.12 -4.93
C GLY A 102 -7.93 -5.11 -5.80
N LYS A 103 -8.26 -4.67 -7.01
CA LYS A 103 -8.74 -5.50 -8.11
C LYS A 103 -7.57 -6.25 -8.77
N PRO A 104 -7.84 -7.31 -9.55
CA PRO A 104 -6.80 -7.94 -10.37
C PRO A 104 -6.10 -6.93 -11.28
N ASN A 105 -4.78 -7.04 -11.42
CA ASN A 105 -3.92 -6.14 -12.19
C ASN A 105 -3.88 -4.69 -11.69
N GLU A 106 -4.53 -4.38 -10.57
CA GLU A 106 -4.57 -3.02 -10.05
C GLU A 106 -3.26 -2.70 -9.32
N VAL A 107 -2.60 -1.62 -9.75
CA VAL A 107 -1.36 -1.14 -9.14
C VAL A 107 -1.61 -0.48 -7.78
N ILE A 108 -0.55 -0.30 -7.00
CA ILE A 108 -0.53 0.66 -5.91
C ILE A 108 0.21 1.90 -6.39
N SER A 109 -0.44 3.04 -6.18
CA SER A 109 0.09 4.37 -6.42
C SER A 109 0.15 5.16 -5.12
N GLY A 110 0.94 6.22 -5.15
CA GLY A 110 0.91 7.21 -4.10
C GLY A 110 1.43 8.55 -4.57
N ARG A 111 1.26 9.55 -3.71
CA ARG A 111 1.71 10.92 -3.94
C ARG A 111 1.85 11.68 -2.64
N TRP A 112 2.55 12.80 -2.70
CA TRP A 112 2.50 13.78 -1.62
C TRP A 112 1.25 14.64 -1.74
N ARG A 113 0.62 14.90 -0.59
CA ARG A 113 -0.57 15.75 -0.49
C ARG A 113 -0.18 17.16 -0.09
N GLY A 114 -0.60 18.13 -0.91
CA GLY A 114 -0.34 19.56 -0.67
C GLY A 114 1.07 19.97 -1.06
N PHE A 115 2.07 19.48 -0.32
CA PHE A 115 3.47 19.81 -0.53
C PHE A 115 4.31 18.53 -0.62
N ALA A 116 5.31 18.55 -1.49
CA ALA A 116 6.28 17.47 -1.62
C ALA A 116 7.54 17.77 -0.79
N PRO A 117 8.25 16.72 -0.34
CA PRO A 117 9.53 16.88 0.32
C PRO A 117 10.59 17.43 -0.64
N LEU A 118 11.57 18.10 -0.07
CA LEU A 118 12.79 18.55 -0.73
C LEU A 118 13.75 17.39 -1.01
N THR A 119 13.74 16.35 -0.16
CA THR A 119 14.57 15.15 -0.38
C THR A 119 13.73 13.87 -0.54
N PRO A 120 14.19 12.90 -1.33
CA PRO A 120 13.50 11.62 -1.45
C PRO A 120 13.49 10.85 -0.11
N HIS A 121 12.31 10.38 0.29
CA HIS A 121 12.13 9.48 1.43
C HIS A 121 12.05 8.02 0.97
N LYS A 122 12.43 7.06 1.82
CA LYS A 122 12.28 5.63 1.48
C LYS A 122 10.91 5.11 1.88
N ILE A 123 10.17 4.58 0.92
CA ILE A 123 8.87 3.94 1.14
C ILE A 123 9.06 2.43 1.04
N ILE A 124 8.60 1.73 2.08
CA ILE A 124 8.62 0.27 2.18
C ILE A 124 7.17 -0.20 2.27
N ILE A 125 6.73 -0.97 1.28
CA ILE A 125 5.41 -1.59 1.26
C ILE A 125 5.56 -3.09 1.46
N GLU A 126 4.89 -3.61 2.49
CA GLU A 126 4.68 -5.04 2.66
C GLU A 126 3.29 -5.42 2.15
N TYR A 127 3.22 -6.47 1.35
CA TYR A 127 1.99 -6.87 0.67
C TYR A 127 1.94 -8.37 0.39
N ARG A 128 0.80 -8.84 -0.08
CA ARG A 128 0.62 -10.16 -0.68
C ARG A 128 0.00 -10.01 -2.05
N GLU A 129 0.33 -10.95 -2.92
CA GLU A 129 -0.42 -11.15 -4.14
C GLU A 129 -1.35 -12.35 -3.99
N GLU A 130 -2.62 -12.12 -4.26
CA GLU A 130 -3.66 -13.13 -4.25
C GLU A 130 -4.08 -13.40 -5.71
N SER A 131 -4.22 -14.67 -6.08
CA SER A 131 -4.79 -15.09 -7.37
C SER A 131 -6.32 -14.98 -7.38
#